data_AF-A0A7G9QP09-F1
#
_entry.id   AF-A0A7G9QP09-F1
#
_cell.length_a   1.000
_cell.length_b   1.000
_cell.length_c   1.000
_cell.angle_alpha   90.00
_cell.angle_beta   90.00
_cell.angle_gamma   90.00
#
_symmetry.space_group_name_H-M   'P 1'
#
loop_
_entity.id
_entity.type
_entity.pdbx_description
1 polymer ?
#
loop_
_entity_poly.entity_id
_entity_poly.type
_entity_poly.pdbx_seq_one_letter_code
_entity_poly.pdbx_strand_id
1 'polypeptide(L)'
;MRRFFKIIKNTFLSLLIIIAILAVVTFFYMRQPQFGAEPAGERLTRIEKSSHYKNGQFHNQIEKPTISEGYSIAGEIYSTLFKSHPRTSPVDHIPSIKTNLFNIPLDSNVLVWFGHSSCFIQLDGKRILIDPVFSERASPLPWGPKAYEGSNIYTAADIPTIDYLIISHDHYDHLDYQTVVALRDKVKHVICGLGVGAHFEYWGYPEEKLIEKDWNEQINIDSNYTIYTAPTHHESGRGLRSAKTLWMSYIIQSPSMKIYYSGDGGYDNHYAEAGKKFGPIDLAIIENGQYDKAWRSVHNLPEDVLQAAKDLKAKSVLPVHSSKFTLGKHPWDEPLIKIYELTKANHIPLLTPMIGEIVYLDHRKQLFKQWWRGIK
;
A
#
# COMPACT_ATOMS: atom_id res chain seq x y z
N MET A 1 -35.24 -43.11 21.63
CA MET A 1 -35.67 -41.82 21.03
C MET A 1 -35.42 -40.61 21.94
N ARG A 2 -35.99 -40.49 23.16
CA ARG A 2 -35.82 -39.29 24.03
C ARG A 2 -34.37 -38.90 24.36
N ARG A 3 -33.49 -39.88 24.59
CA ARG A 3 -32.05 -39.64 24.86
C ARG A 3 -31.30 -39.05 23.65
N PHE A 4 -31.67 -39.47 22.45
CA PHE A 4 -31.09 -38.98 21.19
C PHE A 4 -31.50 -37.51 20.92
N PHE A 5 -32.78 -37.17 21.07
CA PHE A 5 -33.24 -35.78 20.97
C PHE A 5 -32.63 -34.85 22.03
N LYS A 6 -32.39 -35.35 23.25
CA LYS A 6 -31.69 -34.59 24.31
C LYS A 6 -30.23 -34.32 23.94
N ILE A 7 -29.53 -35.28 23.34
CA ILE A 7 -28.15 -35.10 22.86
C ILE A 7 -28.12 -34.06 21.74
N ILE A 8 -28.97 -34.17 20.71
CA ILE A 8 -29.04 -33.18 19.63
C ILE A 8 -29.34 -31.78 20.17
N LYS A 9 -30.34 -31.65 21.07
CA LYS A 9 -30.69 -30.38 21.70
C LYS A 9 -29.50 -29.77 22.46
N ASN A 10 -28.80 -30.58 23.24
CA ASN A 10 -27.64 -30.13 24.01
C ASN A 10 -26.47 -29.74 23.09
N THR A 11 -26.18 -30.52 22.04
CA THR A 11 -25.15 -30.20 21.04
C THR A 11 -25.48 -28.90 20.30
N PHE A 12 -26.74 -28.73 19.88
CA PHE A 12 -27.20 -27.50 19.24
C PHE A 12 -27.09 -26.29 20.18
N LEU A 13 -27.51 -26.43 21.44
CA LEU A 13 -27.38 -25.37 22.44
C LEU A 13 -25.91 -25.01 22.70
N SER A 14 -25.03 -26.01 22.82
CA SER A 14 -23.58 -25.78 22.96
C SER A 14 -23.00 -25.06 21.75
N LEU A 15 -23.41 -25.43 20.53
CA LEU A 15 -22.97 -24.76 19.31
C LEU A 15 -23.44 -23.30 19.27
N LEU A 16 -24.70 -23.02 19.66
CA LEU A 16 -25.21 -21.66 19.78
C LEU A 16 -24.44 -20.84 20.82
N ILE A 17 -24.12 -21.44 21.97
CA ILE A 17 -23.30 -20.77 23.01
C ILE A 17 -21.90 -20.45 22.47
N ILE A 18 -21.26 -21.38 21.76
CA ILE A 18 -19.95 -21.14 21.14
C ILE A 18 -20.03 -20.00 20.12
N ILE A 19 -21.04 -20.00 19.24
CA ILE A 19 -21.25 -18.93 18.26
C ILE A 19 -21.46 -17.59 18.97
N ALA A 20 -22.27 -17.55 20.03
CA ALA A 20 -22.51 -16.33 20.80
C ALA A 20 -21.23 -15.82 21.46
N ILE A 21 -20.42 -16.71 22.07
CA ILE A 21 -19.13 -16.34 22.65
C ILE A 21 -18.18 -15.81 21.57
N LEU A 22 -18.09 -16.48 20.42
CA LEU A 22 -17.26 -16.02 19.30
C LEU A 22 -17.71 -14.65 18.78
N ALA A 23 -19.01 -14.41 18.66
CA ALA A 23 -19.55 -13.12 18.25
C ALA A 23 -19.18 -12.01 19.25
N VAL A 24 -19.28 -12.27 20.56
CA VAL A 24 -18.90 -11.32 21.61
C VAL A 24 -17.39 -11.06 21.59
N VAL A 25 -16.56 -12.10 21.49
CA VAL A 25 -15.10 -11.96 21.41
C VAL A 25 -14.70 -11.14 20.19
N THR A 26 -15.24 -11.46 19.02
CA THR A 26 -15.00 -10.71 17.78
C THR A 26 -15.45 -9.26 17.92
N PHE A 27 -16.62 -9.00 18.52
CA PHE A 27 -17.13 -7.64 18.73
C PHE A 27 -16.18 -6.79 19.58
N PHE A 28 -15.65 -7.32 20.68
CA PHE A 28 -14.67 -6.60 21.50
C PHE A 28 -13.30 -6.51 20.83
N TYR A 29 -12.89 -7.54 20.09
CA TYR A 29 -11.64 -7.54 19.35
C TYR A 29 -11.60 -6.46 18.26
N MET A 30 -12.68 -6.33 17.49
CA MET A 30 -12.82 -5.34 16.42
C MET A 30 -12.88 -3.88 16.92
N ARG A 31 -12.98 -3.66 18.24
CA ARG A 31 -12.91 -2.32 18.86
C ARG A 31 -11.49 -1.92 19.25
N GLN A 32 -10.50 -2.76 18.99
CA GLN A 32 -9.11 -2.38 19.22
C GLN A 32 -8.69 -1.24 18.29
N PRO A 33 -7.78 -0.35 18.73
CA PRO A 33 -7.45 0.85 17.99
C PRO A 33 -6.98 0.63 16.54
N GLN A 34 -6.33 -0.50 16.23
CA GLN A 34 -5.80 -0.75 14.88
C GLN A 34 -6.88 -0.85 13.78
N PHE A 35 -8.13 -1.11 14.16
CA PHE A 35 -9.27 -1.11 13.22
C PHE A 35 -9.69 0.29 12.78
N GLY A 36 -9.24 1.34 13.49
CA GLY A 36 -9.54 2.73 13.17
C GLY A 36 -11.02 3.10 13.36
N ALA A 37 -11.45 4.21 12.76
CA ALA A 37 -12.85 4.65 12.75
C ALA A 37 -13.41 4.80 11.32
N GLU A 38 -14.72 4.58 11.15
CA GLU A 38 -15.43 4.94 9.92
C GLU A 38 -15.67 6.46 9.85
N PRO A 39 -15.76 7.05 8.64
CA PRO A 39 -16.14 8.45 8.49
C PRO A 39 -17.53 8.74 9.07
N ALA A 40 -17.66 9.82 9.82
CA ALA A 40 -18.90 10.28 10.43
C ALA A 40 -19.00 11.82 10.41
N GLY A 41 -20.17 12.36 10.77
CA GLY A 41 -20.39 13.81 10.92
C GLY A 41 -20.03 14.60 9.66
N GLU A 42 -19.33 15.73 9.85
CA GLU A 42 -18.95 16.62 8.74
C GLU A 42 -18.06 15.93 7.69
N ARG A 43 -17.19 15.01 8.11
CA ARG A 43 -16.36 14.22 7.18
C ARG A 43 -17.22 13.34 6.29
N LEU A 44 -18.24 12.68 6.83
CA LEU A 44 -19.17 11.88 6.03
C LEU A 44 -19.95 12.77 5.05
N THR A 45 -20.44 13.93 5.49
CA THR A 45 -21.10 14.91 4.60
C THR A 45 -20.18 15.40 3.48
N ARG A 46 -18.88 15.55 3.74
CA ARG A 46 -17.88 15.87 2.70
C ARG A 46 -17.72 14.73 1.70
N ILE A 47 -17.62 13.50 2.18
CA ILE A 47 -17.52 12.29 1.35
C ILE A 47 -18.75 12.12 0.46
N GLU A 48 -19.96 12.30 0.98
CA GLU A 48 -21.21 12.15 0.24
C GLU A 48 -21.39 13.17 -0.90
N LYS A 49 -20.61 14.25 -0.90
CA LYS A 49 -20.56 15.23 -2.01
C LYS A 49 -19.64 14.79 -3.16
N SER A 50 -18.77 13.80 -2.95
CA SER A 50 -17.93 13.25 -4.00
C SER A 50 -18.79 12.56 -5.06
N SER A 51 -18.49 12.80 -6.34
CA SER A 51 -19.12 12.08 -7.45
C SER A 51 -18.68 10.60 -7.51
N HIS A 52 -17.63 10.23 -6.76
CA HIS A 52 -17.07 8.89 -6.66
C HIS A 52 -17.66 8.10 -5.48
N TYR A 53 -18.41 8.74 -4.58
CA TYR A 53 -19.09 8.07 -3.47
C TYR A 53 -20.59 7.90 -3.74
N LYS A 54 -21.05 6.66 -3.90
CA LYS A 54 -22.46 6.34 -4.22
C LYS A 54 -22.91 5.13 -3.44
N ASN A 55 -24.17 5.13 -3.00
CA ASN A 55 -24.78 4.02 -2.24
C ASN A 55 -23.97 3.65 -0.99
N GLY A 56 -23.34 4.64 -0.36
CA GLY A 56 -22.56 4.46 0.86
C GLY A 56 -21.17 3.85 0.64
N GLN A 57 -20.61 3.87 -0.56
CA GLN A 57 -19.24 3.40 -0.82
C GLN A 57 -18.59 4.17 -1.96
N PHE A 58 -17.26 4.20 -2.00
CA PHE A 58 -16.49 4.67 -3.15
C PHE A 58 -16.52 3.64 -4.28
N HIS A 59 -16.42 4.13 -5.52
CA HIS A 59 -16.44 3.32 -6.74
C HIS A 59 -15.25 3.68 -7.63
N ASN A 60 -14.67 2.68 -8.28
CA ASN A 60 -13.67 2.87 -9.32
C ASN A 60 -14.27 3.61 -10.52
N GLN A 61 -13.44 4.35 -11.26
CA GLN A 61 -13.91 5.06 -12.46
C GLN A 61 -14.42 4.11 -13.54
N ILE A 62 -13.76 2.96 -13.67
CA ILE A 62 -14.16 1.83 -14.51
C ILE A 62 -14.31 0.63 -13.59
N GLU A 63 -15.56 0.21 -13.34
CA GLU A 63 -15.82 -0.89 -12.43
C GLU A 63 -15.40 -2.24 -13.03
N LYS A 64 -14.67 -3.02 -12.24
CA LYS A 64 -14.25 -4.40 -12.54
C LYS A 64 -14.40 -5.21 -11.26
N PRO A 65 -14.86 -6.47 -11.35
CA PRO A 65 -14.95 -7.30 -10.15
C PRO A 65 -13.56 -7.55 -9.57
N THR A 66 -13.42 -7.51 -8.25
CA THR A 66 -12.16 -7.87 -7.56
C THR A 66 -11.72 -9.28 -7.95
N ILE A 67 -12.66 -10.23 -8.02
CA ILE A 67 -12.37 -11.58 -8.51
C ILE A 67 -12.60 -11.64 -10.01
N SER A 68 -11.53 -11.93 -10.75
CA SER A 68 -11.53 -12.05 -12.22
C SER A 68 -12.49 -13.14 -12.72
N GLU A 69 -12.95 -12.98 -13.95
CA GLU A 69 -13.76 -13.98 -14.63
C GLU A 69 -13.06 -15.36 -14.65
N GLY A 70 -13.81 -16.42 -14.33
CA GLY A 70 -13.29 -17.78 -14.22
C GLY A 70 -12.79 -18.17 -12.82
N TYR A 71 -12.72 -17.22 -11.88
CA TYR A 71 -12.36 -17.46 -10.47
C TYR A 71 -13.56 -17.26 -9.54
N SER A 72 -13.44 -17.69 -8.29
CA SER A 72 -14.47 -17.48 -7.27
C SER A 72 -13.84 -17.30 -5.89
N ILE A 73 -14.49 -16.53 -5.02
CA ILE A 73 -14.03 -16.30 -3.64
C ILE A 73 -13.80 -17.63 -2.91
N ALA A 74 -14.76 -18.56 -2.99
CA ALA A 74 -14.65 -19.87 -2.35
C ALA A 74 -13.47 -20.70 -2.90
N GLY A 75 -13.24 -20.63 -4.22
CA GLY A 75 -12.10 -21.28 -4.87
C GLY A 75 -10.76 -20.70 -4.41
N GLU A 76 -10.67 -19.39 -4.24
CA GLU A 76 -9.45 -18.73 -3.78
C GLU A 76 -9.17 -18.96 -2.29
N ILE A 77 -10.20 -19.02 -1.46
CA ILE A 77 -10.08 -19.46 -0.06
C ILE A 77 -9.57 -20.90 0.00
N TYR A 78 -10.18 -21.82 -0.76
CA TYR A 78 -9.73 -23.21 -0.83
C TYR A 78 -8.27 -23.31 -1.30
N SER A 79 -7.92 -22.57 -2.35
CA SER A 79 -6.57 -22.49 -2.90
C SER A 79 -5.55 -22.02 -1.86
N THR A 80 -5.91 -21.03 -1.04
CA THR A 80 -5.01 -20.47 -0.02
C THR A 80 -4.84 -21.40 1.18
N LEU A 81 -5.90 -22.10 1.59
CA LEU A 81 -5.88 -22.97 2.78
C LEU A 81 -5.34 -24.37 2.50
N PHE A 82 -5.56 -24.90 1.30
CA PHE A 82 -5.34 -26.33 1.01
C PHE A 82 -4.38 -26.62 -0.15
N LYS A 83 -4.00 -25.63 -0.97
CA LYS A 83 -2.97 -25.83 -2.01
C LYS A 83 -1.60 -25.35 -1.52
N SER A 84 -0.57 -26.02 -2.01
CA SER A 84 0.82 -25.63 -1.75
C SER A 84 1.26 -24.55 -2.75
N HIS A 85 1.76 -23.44 -2.23
CA HIS A 85 2.39 -22.36 -2.99
C HIS A 85 3.86 -22.29 -2.56
N PRO A 86 4.80 -22.87 -3.33
CA PRO A 86 6.19 -22.98 -2.90
C PRO A 86 6.90 -21.62 -2.93
N ARG A 87 7.83 -21.41 -2.00
CA ARG A 87 8.71 -20.23 -1.92
C ARG A 87 7.99 -18.88 -1.82
N THR A 88 6.78 -18.84 -1.26
CA THR A 88 6.04 -17.57 -1.02
C THR A 88 6.72 -16.65 0.00
N SER A 89 7.63 -17.18 0.81
CA SER A 89 8.52 -16.43 1.69
C SER A 89 9.97 -16.93 1.54
N PRO A 90 10.98 -16.06 1.74
CA PRO A 90 12.37 -16.49 1.80
C PRO A 90 12.65 -17.27 3.09
N VAL A 91 13.61 -18.19 3.02
CA VAL A 91 14.23 -18.85 4.19
C VAL A 91 15.41 -18.04 4.70
N ASP A 92 16.14 -17.41 3.78
CA ASP A 92 17.28 -16.57 4.10
C ASP A 92 16.85 -15.14 4.51
N HIS A 93 17.74 -14.41 5.19
CA HIS A 93 17.50 -13.00 5.49
C HIS A 93 17.50 -12.14 4.22
N ILE A 94 16.55 -11.22 4.13
CA ILE A 94 16.57 -10.17 3.11
C ILE A 94 17.76 -9.23 3.38
N PRO A 95 18.66 -9.02 2.41
CA PRO A 95 19.78 -8.11 2.58
C PRO A 95 19.27 -6.66 2.68
N SER A 96 19.74 -5.94 3.69
CA SER A 96 19.32 -4.57 3.97
C SER A 96 20.47 -3.71 4.49
N ILE A 97 20.37 -2.41 4.27
CA ILE A 97 21.32 -1.38 4.71
C ILE A 97 20.60 -0.44 5.67
N LYS A 98 21.10 -0.31 6.90
CA LYS A 98 20.56 0.65 7.87
C LYS A 98 21.14 2.05 7.62
N THR A 99 20.59 2.76 6.63
CA THR A 99 20.93 4.18 6.40
C THR A 99 20.36 5.06 7.50
N ASN A 100 21.22 5.93 8.07
CA ASN A 100 20.80 6.95 9.03
C ASN A 100 20.22 8.17 8.28
N LEU A 101 18.89 8.29 8.30
CA LEU A 101 18.15 9.35 7.60
C LEU A 101 18.41 10.75 8.16
N PHE A 102 18.84 10.88 9.42
CA PHE A 102 19.16 12.17 10.04
C PHE A 102 20.42 12.82 9.45
N ASN A 103 21.30 12.01 8.86
CA ASN A 103 22.57 12.48 8.30
C ASN A 103 22.45 12.92 6.83
N ILE A 104 21.27 12.80 6.22
CA ILE A 104 21.04 13.19 4.83
C ILE A 104 20.88 14.73 4.78
N PRO A 105 21.76 15.46 4.08
CA PRO A 105 21.66 16.91 3.93
C PRO A 105 20.33 17.28 3.27
N LEU A 106 19.63 18.31 3.77
CA LEU A 106 18.26 18.64 3.34
C LEU A 106 18.14 19.02 1.85
N ASP A 107 19.23 19.53 1.27
CA ASP A 107 19.36 19.92 -0.14
C ASP A 107 19.65 18.74 -1.08
N SER A 108 19.82 17.52 -0.55
CA SER A 108 19.99 16.31 -1.36
C SER A 108 18.66 15.75 -1.85
N ASN A 109 18.59 15.35 -3.12
CA ASN A 109 17.45 14.63 -3.68
C ASN A 109 17.70 13.12 -3.60
N VAL A 110 17.02 12.45 -2.68
CA VAL A 110 17.21 11.01 -2.41
C VAL A 110 15.90 10.26 -2.18
N LEU A 111 15.94 8.96 -2.45
CA LEU A 111 14.91 8.01 -2.07
C LEU A 111 15.53 6.86 -1.27
N VAL A 112 14.83 6.43 -0.23
CA VAL A 112 15.16 5.23 0.54
C VAL A 112 13.91 4.36 0.62
N TRP A 113 14.00 3.13 0.11
CA TRP A 113 12.92 2.15 0.14
C TRP A 113 13.02 1.27 1.39
N PHE A 114 11.91 1.02 2.09
CA PHE A 114 11.87 0.26 3.35
C PHE A 114 11.24 -1.13 3.20
N GLY A 115 11.15 -1.64 1.97
CA GLY A 115 10.42 -2.86 1.64
C GLY A 115 8.92 -2.59 1.48
N HIS A 116 8.21 -3.52 0.84
CA HIS A 116 6.80 -3.35 0.48
C HIS A 116 6.59 -2.05 -0.30
N SER A 117 5.62 -1.23 0.09
CA SER A 117 5.31 0.06 -0.54
C SER A 117 5.83 1.28 0.23
N SER A 118 6.61 1.05 1.29
CA SER A 118 7.12 2.12 2.16
C SER A 118 8.35 2.82 1.57
N CYS A 119 8.27 4.14 1.37
CA CYS A 119 9.35 4.96 0.83
C CYS A 119 9.55 6.25 1.62
N PHE A 120 10.80 6.60 1.92
CA PHE A 120 11.20 7.96 2.28
C PHE A 120 11.77 8.66 1.06
N ILE A 121 11.28 9.86 0.76
CA ILE A 121 11.73 10.69 -0.34
C ILE A 121 12.12 12.04 0.25
N GLN A 122 13.34 12.49 -0.01
CA GLN A 122 13.72 13.87 0.17
C GLN A 122 13.92 14.49 -1.21
N LEU A 123 13.16 15.53 -1.52
CA LEU A 123 13.13 16.12 -2.85
C LEU A 123 12.89 17.62 -2.76
N ASP A 124 13.81 18.41 -3.30
CA ASP A 124 13.80 19.88 -3.29
C ASP A 124 13.50 20.46 -1.90
N GLY A 125 14.21 19.94 -0.89
CA GLY A 125 14.10 20.40 0.50
C GLY A 125 12.85 19.93 1.25
N LYS A 126 11.99 19.09 0.66
CA LYS A 126 10.83 18.49 1.33
C LYS A 126 11.09 17.04 1.67
N ARG A 127 10.70 16.62 2.88
CA ARG A 127 10.72 15.22 3.31
C ARG A 127 9.33 14.62 3.24
N ILE A 128 9.18 13.60 2.41
CA ILE A 128 7.94 12.87 2.15
C ILE A 128 8.12 11.43 2.61
N LEU A 129 7.17 10.92 3.39
CA LEU A 129 7.09 9.51 3.75
C LEU A 129 5.82 8.94 3.13
N ILE A 130 5.93 7.79 2.47
CA ILE A 130 4.83 7.15 1.74
C ILE A 130 4.57 5.79 2.36
N ASP A 131 3.30 5.50 2.66
CA ASP A 131 2.77 4.21 3.13
C ASP A 131 3.69 3.48 4.11
N PRO A 132 4.09 4.11 5.25
CA PRO A 132 5.08 3.54 6.15
C PRO A 132 4.48 2.40 6.97
N VAL A 133 5.05 1.22 6.83
CA VAL A 133 4.76 0.04 7.65
C VAL A 133 6.03 -0.46 8.30
N PHE A 134 6.19 -0.18 9.59
CA PHE A 134 7.33 -0.62 10.42
C PHE A 134 6.93 -1.65 11.47
N SER A 135 5.64 -1.98 11.58
CA SER A 135 5.19 -3.12 12.37
C SER A 135 5.75 -4.43 11.83
N GLU A 136 5.96 -5.38 12.75
CA GLU A 136 6.37 -6.75 12.40
C GLU A 136 5.33 -7.46 11.53
N ARG A 137 4.06 -7.06 11.62
CA ARG A 137 2.95 -7.67 10.88
C ARG A 137 2.10 -6.65 10.16
N ALA A 138 1.71 -6.99 8.95
CA ALA A 138 0.75 -6.22 8.16
C ALA A 138 -0.67 -6.80 8.34
N SER A 139 -1.18 -6.79 9.58
CA SER A 139 -2.47 -7.38 9.92
C SER A 139 -3.00 -6.88 11.25
N PRO A 140 -4.33 -6.79 11.43
CA PRO A 140 -4.90 -6.60 12.76
C PRO A 140 -4.86 -7.87 13.60
N LEU A 141 -4.53 -9.04 13.02
CA LEU A 141 -4.49 -10.33 13.69
C LEU A 141 -3.06 -10.70 14.11
N PRO A 142 -2.84 -11.25 15.32
CA PRO A 142 -1.50 -11.56 15.81
C PRO A 142 -0.83 -12.72 15.06
N TRP A 143 -1.56 -13.46 14.23
CA TRP A 143 -1.04 -14.51 13.35
C TRP A 143 -1.04 -14.12 11.86
N GLY A 144 -1.32 -12.85 11.54
CA GLY A 144 -1.32 -12.38 10.16
C GLY A 144 0.07 -12.29 9.53
N PRO A 145 0.17 -11.86 8.27
CA PRO A 145 1.43 -11.79 7.51
C PRO A 145 2.55 -11.09 8.29
N LYS A 146 3.65 -11.80 8.52
CA LYS A 146 4.85 -11.32 9.22
C LYS A 146 5.88 -10.84 8.21
N ALA A 147 6.60 -9.76 8.54
CA ALA A 147 7.71 -9.29 7.75
C ALA A 147 8.81 -10.35 7.64
N TYR A 148 9.44 -10.47 6.48
CA TYR A 148 10.58 -11.36 6.28
C TYR A 148 11.76 -10.94 7.17
N GLU A 149 12.51 -11.92 7.65
CA GLU A 149 13.70 -11.66 8.45
C GLU A 149 14.69 -10.79 7.63
N GLY A 150 15.24 -9.75 8.27
CA GLY A 150 16.10 -8.76 7.62
C GLY A 150 15.39 -7.66 6.81
N SER A 151 14.08 -7.75 6.58
CA SER A 151 13.34 -6.72 5.81
C SER A 151 12.79 -5.56 6.66
N ASN A 152 12.52 -5.79 7.94
CA ASN A 152 11.93 -4.79 8.84
C ASN A 152 12.97 -4.18 9.80
N ILE A 153 13.95 -3.47 9.25
CA ILE A 153 15.06 -2.90 10.03
C ILE A 153 14.83 -1.45 10.49
N TYR A 154 13.70 -0.82 10.14
CA TYR A 154 13.37 0.57 10.49
C TYR A 154 12.20 0.64 11.47
N THR A 155 12.21 1.69 12.28
CA THR A 155 11.15 2.06 13.23
C THR A 155 10.81 3.54 13.08
N ALA A 156 9.71 3.98 13.69
CA ALA A 156 9.35 5.40 13.74
C ALA A 156 10.46 6.28 14.36
N ALA A 157 11.31 5.73 15.24
CA ALA A 157 12.42 6.46 15.85
C ALA A 157 13.48 6.89 14.82
N ASP A 158 13.67 6.10 13.77
CA ASP A 158 14.67 6.33 12.72
C ASP A 158 14.26 7.40 11.69
N ILE A 159 12.99 7.82 11.73
CA ILE A 159 12.45 8.77 10.77
C ILE A 159 12.67 10.20 11.30
N PRO A 160 13.24 11.12 10.50
CA PRO A 160 13.33 12.54 10.87
C PRO A 160 11.93 13.19 10.86
N THR A 161 11.86 14.49 11.14
CA THR A 161 10.61 15.24 10.88
C THR A 161 10.27 15.14 9.40
N ILE A 162 9.00 14.85 9.10
CA ILE A 162 8.48 14.75 7.74
C ILE A 162 7.47 15.87 7.48
N ASP A 163 7.59 16.48 6.29
CA ASP A 163 6.67 17.54 5.88
C ASP A 163 5.33 16.93 5.45
N TYR A 164 5.37 15.83 4.71
CA TYR A 164 4.17 15.15 4.21
C TYR A 164 4.26 13.64 4.43
N LEU A 165 3.26 13.09 5.11
CA LEU A 165 2.94 11.67 5.10
C LEU A 165 1.90 11.44 4.01
N ILE A 166 2.19 10.63 3.01
CA ILE A 166 1.26 10.25 1.95
C ILE A 166 0.73 8.84 2.24
N ILE A 167 -0.60 8.68 2.20
CA ILE A 167 -1.27 7.38 2.35
C ILE A 167 -2.09 7.08 1.11
N SER A 168 -1.75 6.02 0.37
CA SER A 168 -2.52 5.59 -0.80
C SER A 168 -3.91 5.09 -0.44
N HIS A 169 -4.04 4.20 0.54
CA HIS A 169 -5.30 3.61 0.97
C HIS A 169 -5.20 3.03 2.39
N ASP A 170 -6.31 2.55 2.93
CA ASP A 170 -6.43 2.20 4.34
C ASP A 170 -6.13 0.72 4.67
N HIS A 171 -5.60 -0.09 3.76
CA HIS A 171 -5.23 -1.48 4.10
C HIS A 171 -4.06 -1.53 5.10
N TYR A 172 -3.95 -2.64 5.82
CA TYR A 172 -3.02 -2.78 6.95
C TYR A 172 -1.54 -2.76 6.56
N ASP A 173 -1.24 -3.10 5.32
CA ASP A 173 0.09 -3.09 4.71
C ASP A 173 0.46 -1.74 4.04
N HIS A 174 -0.44 -0.76 4.09
CA HIS A 174 -0.20 0.62 3.62
C HIS A 174 -0.45 1.68 4.71
N LEU A 175 -1.38 1.40 5.63
CA LEU A 175 -1.73 2.23 6.78
C LEU A 175 -1.56 1.43 8.08
N ASP A 176 -0.36 1.47 8.62
CA ASP A 176 0.00 0.77 9.85
C ASP A 176 -0.22 1.64 11.10
N TYR A 177 -1.19 1.23 11.92
CA TYR A 177 -1.59 1.91 13.15
C TYR A 177 -0.41 2.22 14.08
N GLN A 178 0.45 1.22 14.37
CA GLN A 178 1.53 1.42 15.34
C GLN A 178 2.56 2.43 14.81
N THR A 179 2.85 2.35 13.51
CA THR A 179 3.78 3.25 12.83
C THR A 179 3.27 4.68 12.80
N VAL A 180 2.04 4.92 12.35
CA VAL A 180 1.52 6.29 12.25
C VAL A 180 1.32 6.94 13.62
N VAL A 181 0.85 6.19 14.62
CA VAL A 181 0.78 6.72 16.00
C VAL A 181 2.15 7.15 16.52
N ALA A 182 3.18 6.33 16.31
CA ALA A 182 4.54 6.64 16.75
C ALA A 182 5.19 7.79 15.95
N LEU A 183 4.70 8.07 14.74
CA LEU A 183 5.17 9.17 13.88
C LEU A 183 4.41 10.49 14.08
N ARG A 184 3.27 10.49 14.80
CA ARG A 184 2.33 11.61 14.88
C ARG A 184 2.97 12.97 15.12
N ASP A 185 3.91 13.04 16.06
CA ASP A 185 4.55 14.30 16.45
C ASP A 185 5.67 14.73 15.49
N LYS A 186 6.12 13.81 14.61
CA LYS A 186 7.09 14.06 13.54
C LYS A 186 6.46 14.44 12.21
N VAL A 187 5.15 14.22 12.06
CA VAL A 187 4.40 14.51 10.83
C VAL A 187 3.82 15.91 10.88
N LYS A 188 4.15 16.75 9.89
CA LYS A 188 3.50 18.08 9.75
C LYS A 188 2.13 17.96 9.10
N HIS A 189 2.01 17.30 7.96
CA HIS A 189 0.75 17.06 7.27
C HIS A 189 0.61 15.62 6.80
N VAL A 190 -0.62 15.12 6.78
CA VAL A 190 -1.02 13.86 6.16
C VAL A 190 -1.80 14.19 4.89
N ILE A 191 -1.43 13.60 3.76
CA ILE A 191 -2.17 13.67 2.50
C ILE A 191 -2.76 12.28 2.25
N CYS A 192 -4.07 12.18 2.12
CA CYS A 192 -4.76 10.91 1.95
C CYS A 192 -6.10 11.07 1.21
N GLY A 193 -6.68 9.94 0.83
CA GLY A 193 -8.01 9.90 0.24
C GLY A 193 -9.12 10.30 1.21
N LEU A 194 -10.22 10.84 0.67
CA LEU A 194 -11.44 11.12 1.43
C LEU A 194 -11.85 9.94 2.33
N GLY A 195 -12.05 10.20 3.62
CA GLY A 195 -12.44 9.22 4.62
C GLY A 195 -11.29 8.61 5.40
N VAL A 196 -10.09 8.52 4.83
CA VAL A 196 -8.91 7.98 5.53
C VAL A 196 -8.56 8.82 6.76
N GLY A 197 -8.86 10.13 6.74
CA GLY A 197 -8.64 11.03 7.88
C GLY A 197 -9.40 10.63 9.14
N ALA A 198 -10.49 9.85 9.03
CA ALA A 198 -11.21 9.32 10.20
C ALA A 198 -10.34 8.43 11.07
N HIS A 199 -9.47 7.61 10.46
CA HIS A 199 -8.52 6.78 11.21
C HIS A 199 -7.49 7.65 11.93
N PHE A 200 -6.91 8.62 11.23
CA PHE A 200 -5.90 9.53 11.79
C PHE A 200 -6.43 10.34 12.97
N GLU A 201 -7.62 10.94 12.83
CA GLU A 201 -8.26 11.70 13.90
C GLU A 201 -8.56 10.81 15.11
N TYR A 202 -9.09 9.60 14.89
CA TYR A 202 -9.31 8.62 15.95
C TYR A 202 -8.00 8.21 16.66
N TRP A 203 -6.88 8.21 15.94
CA TRP A 203 -5.54 7.97 16.48
C TRP A 203 -4.86 9.23 17.04
N GLY A 204 -5.59 10.33 17.14
CA GLY A 204 -5.20 11.55 17.82
C GLY A 204 -4.41 12.54 16.96
N TYR A 205 -4.44 12.42 15.64
CA TYR A 205 -3.95 13.49 14.76
C TYR A 205 -4.94 14.67 14.79
N PRO A 206 -4.45 15.92 14.86
CA PRO A 206 -5.28 17.10 14.70
C PRO A 206 -5.87 17.17 13.29
N GLU A 207 -7.13 17.59 13.16
CA GLU A 207 -7.80 17.71 11.85
C GLU A 207 -7.06 18.67 10.91
N GLU A 208 -6.46 19.75 11.43
CA GLU A 208 -5.71 20.73 10.65
C GLU A 208 -4.43 20.15 10.00
N LYS A 209 -3.96 18.99 10.45
CA LYS A 209 -2.86 18.26 9.80
C LYS A 209 -3.34 17.40 8.63
N LEU A 210 -4.64 17.16 8.49
CA LEU A 210 -5.20 16.20 7.54
C LEU A 210 -5.65 16.91 6.26
N ILE A 211 -5.02 16.54 5.15
CA ILE A 211 -5.34 16.99 3.80
C ILE A 211 -6.03 15.82 3.08
N GLU A 212 -7.35 15.71 3.27
CA GLU A 212 -8.17 14.71 2.60
C GLU A 212 -8.63 15.20 1.23
N LYS A 213 -8.37 14.42 0.19
CA LYS A 213 -8.63 14.79 -1.20
C LYS A 213 -9.32 13.68 -1.97
N ASP A 214 -10.10 14.08 -2.96
CA ASP A 214 -10.67 13.22 -3.99
C ASP A 214 -9.67 13.04 -5.15
N TRP A 215 -9.97 12.18 -6.12
CA TRP A 215 -9.17 12.05 -7.33
C TRP A 215 -9.14 13.32 -8.17
N ASN A 216 -8.05 13.51 -8.89
CA ASN A 216 -7.82 14.63 -9.82
C ASN A 216 -7.78 16.01 -9.16
N GLU A 217 -7.54 16.07 -7.86
CA GLU A 217 -7.29 17.30 -7.13
C GLU A 217 -5.78 17.62 -7.04
N GLN A 218 -5.47 18.84 -6.58
CA GLN A 218 -4.10 19.29 -6.36
C GLN A 218 -3.92 19.80 -4.92
N ILE A 219 -2.70 19.62 -4.42
CA ILE A 219 -2.20 20.13 -3.15
C ILE A 219 -0.98 20.99 -3.46
N ASN A 220 -1.11 22.30 -3.29
CA ASN A 220 0.00 23.22 -3.51
C ASN A 220 0.92 23.21 -2.27
N ILE A 221 2.14 22.72 -2.44
CA ILE A 221 3.16 22.59 -1.39
C ILE A 221 3.98 23.88 -1.30
N ASP A 222 4.34 24.42 -2.47
CA ASP A 222 5.01 25.71 -2.68
C ASP A 222 4.66 26.21 -4.09
N SER A 223 5.15 27.39 -4.47
CA SER A 223 5.00 28.03 -5.79
C SER A 223 5.26 27.09 -6.98
N ASN A 224 6.28 26.22 -6.91
CA ASN A 224 6.66 25.28 -7.96
C ASN A 224 6.68 23.81 -7.49
N TYR A 225 5.97 23.52 -6.40
CA TYR A 225 5.88 22.17 -5.83
C TYR A 225 4.41 21.84 -5.63
N THR A 226 3.91 20.86 -6.36
CA THR A 226 2.52 20.42 -6.30
C THR A 226 2.44 18.90 -6.20
N ILE A 227 1.57 18.41 -5.32
CA ILE A 227 1.18 17.01 -5.30
C ILE A 227 -0.22 16.92 -5.91
N TYR A 228 -0.39 16.08 -6.92
CA TYR A 228 -1.68 15.78 -7.50
C TYR A 228 -2.16 14.42 -7.03
N THR A 229 -3.45 14.32 -6.77
CA THR A 229 -4.11 13.06 -6.53
C THR A 229 -4.62 12.49 -7.85
N ALA A 230 -4.48 11.18 -8.02
CA ALA A 230 -4.87 10.49 -9.23
C ALA A 230 -5.62 9.18 -8.89
N PRO A 231 -6.44 8.67 -9.82
CA PRO A 231 -7.12 7.41 -9.63
C PRO A 231 -6.17 6.22 -9.70
N THR A 232 -6.57 5.13 -9.05
CA THR A 232 -6.04 3.76 -9.20
C THR A 232 -7.23 2.79 -9.11
N HIS A 233 -7.11 1.58 -9.68
CA HIS A 233 -8.18 0.58 -9.61
C HIS A 233 -7.94 -0.34 -8.43
N HIS A 234 -8.55 -0.06 -7.29
CA HIS A 234 -8.33 -0.81 -6.05
C HIS A 234 -9.58 -0.76 -5.15
N GLU A 235 -9.44 -1.12 -3.89
CA GLU A 235 -10.48 -1.01 -2.86
C GLU A 235 -9.90 -0.54 -1.52
N SER A 236 -10.75 -0.45 -0.50
CA SER A 236 -10.37 -0.07 0.86
C SER A 236 -11.14 -0.90 1.89
N GLY A 237 -10.62 -1.01 3.11
CA GLY A 237 -11.31 -1.62 4.23
C GLY A 237 -10.40 -2.12 5.34
N ARG A 238 -10.78 -1.79 6.58
CA ARG A 238 -10.10 -2.30 7.80
C ARG A 238 -10.96 -3.23 8.64
N GLY A 239 -12.26 -3.30 8.37
CA GLY A 239 -13.23 -4.05 9.17
C GLY A 239 -14.16 -4.91 8.31
N LEU A 240 -15.41 -5.05 8.73
CA LEU A 240 -16.42 -5.82 7.98
C LEU A 240 -17.00 -5.07 6.77
N ARG A 241 -16.75 -3.76 6.69
CA ARG A 241 -17.22 -2.91 5.59
C ARG A 241 -16.00 -2.48 4.77
N SER A 242 -16.12 -2.57 3.46
CA SER A 242 -15.14 -2.09 2.50
C SER A 242 -15.61 -0.78 1.84
N ALA A 243 -14.69 -0.14 1.13
CA ALA A 243 -14.93 1.01 0.26
C ALA A 243 -15.54 2.24 0.97
N LYS A 244 -15.27 2.43 2.28
CA LYS A 244 -15.71 3.62 3.04
C LYS A 244 -14.73 4.79 2.95
N THR A 245 -13.51 4.52 2.52
CA THR A 245 -12.45 5.52 2.30
C THR A 245 -11.92 5.41 0.89
N LEU A 246 -11.39 6.49 0.34
CA LEU A 246 -10.88 6.53 -1.02
C LEU A 246 -9.43 6.02 -1.09
N TRP A 247 -9.12 5.23 -2.12
CA TRP A 247 -7.77 4.78 -2.50
C TRP A 247 -7.18 5.68 -3.60
N MET A 248 -5.87 5.91 -3.62
CA MET A 248 -5.25 6.92 -4.49
C MET A 248 -3.90 6.50 -5.06
N SER A 249 -3.61 7.03 -6.26
CA SER A 249 -2.25 7.23 -6.75
C SER A 249 -1.88 8.72 -6.65
N TYR A 250 -0.59 9.05 -6.78
CA TYR A 250 -0.07 10.41 -6.63
C TYR A 250 0.92 10.79 -7.71
N ILE A 251 0.89 12.06 -8.12
CA ILE A 251 1.96 12.70 -8.90
C ILE A 251 2.61 13.77 -8.02
N ILE A 252 3.85 13.53 -7.61
CA ILE A 252 4.69 14.49 -6.89
C ILE A 252 5.45 15.28 -7.94
N GLN A 253 4.99 16.50 -8.24
CA GLN A 253 5.63 17.42 -9.17
C GLN A 253 6.43 18.47 -8.39
N SER A 254 7.73 18.21 -8.27
CA SER A 254 8.70 19.11 -7.67
C SER A 254 9.39 19.99 -8.73
N PRO A 255 10.12 21.04 -8.34
CA PRO A 255 10.95 21.82 -9.25
C PRO A 255 11.94 20.99 -10.08
N SER A 256 12.52 19.93 -9.52
CA SER A 256 13.58 19.14 -10.17
C SER A 256 13.07 17.92 -10.93
N MET A 257 11.95 17.32 -10.51
CA MET A 257 11.40 16.12 -11.17
C MET A 257 9.94 15.81 -10.85
N LYS A 258 9.36 14.90 -11.65
CA LYS A 258 8.04 14.30 -11.42
C LYS A 258 8.16 12.84 -11.00
N ILE A 259 7.57 12.50 -9.86
CA ILE A 259 7.45 11.13 -9.37
C ILE A 259 5.98 10.70 -9.43
N TYR A 260 5.70 9.53 -10.01
CA TYR A 260 4.39 8.88 -9.91
C TYR A 260 4.48 7.79 -8.84
N TYR A 261 3.52 7.75 -7.92
CA TYR A 261 3.35 6.65 -6.97
C TYR A 261 1.99 5.99 -7.19
N SER A 262 1.96 4.69 -7.48
CA SER A 262 0.72 3.99 -7.83
C SER A 262 -0.23 3.77 -6.67
N GLY A 263 0.28 3.66 -5.44
CA GLY A 263 -0.42 2.87 -4.42
C GLY A 263 -0.54 1.42 -4.90
N ASP A 264 -1.61 0.74 -4.50
CA ASP A 264 -2.01 -0.51 -5.12
C ASP A 264 -3.11 -0.28 -6.15
N GLY A 265 -3.16 -1.12 -7.16
CA GLY A 265 -4.26 -1.17 -8.09
C GLY A 265 -3.93 -1.90 -9.38
N GLY A 266 -4.96 -2.54 -9.95
CA GLY A 266 -4.83 -3.21 -11.22
C GLY A 266 -4.78 -2.25 -12.40
N TYR A 267 -4.36 -2.79 -13.52
CA TYR A 267 -4.15 -2.00 -14.73
C TYR A 267 -5.45 -1.43 -15.31
N ASP A 268 -5.41 -0.14 -15.63
CA ASP A 268 -6.43 0.54 -16.43
C ASP A 268 -5.87 1.76 -17.17
N ASN A 269 -6.73 2.46 -17.91
CA ASN A 269 -6.39 3.67 -18.66
C ASN A 269 -5.87 4.83 -17.80
N HIS A 270 -6.01 4.79 -16.47
CA HIS A 270 -5.54 5.85 -15.58
C HIS A 270 -4.03 6.12 -15.72
N TYR A 271 -3.21 5.09 -16.01
CA TYR A 271 -1.78 5.26 -16.30
C TYR A 271 -1.54 6.08 -17.57
N ALA A 272 -2.28 5.78 -18.64
CA ALA A 272 -2.19 6.51 -19.91
C ALA A 272 -2.67 7.96 -19.77
N GLU A 273 -3.75 8.18 -19.01
CA GLU A 273 -4.27 9.51 -18.70
C GLU A 273 -3.27 10.33 -17.90
N ALA A 274 -2.65 9.74 -16.87
CA ALA A 274 -1.59 10.36 -16.09
C ALA A 274 -0.37 10.69 -16.97
N GLY A 275 0.06 9.77 -17.83
CA GLY A 275 1.17 10.00 -18.77
C GLY A 275 0.86 11.04 -19.85
N LYS A 276 -0.41 11.20 -20.26
CA LYS A 276 -0.85 12.28 -21.16
C LYS A 276 -0.83 13.64 -20.46
N LYS A 277 -1.30 13.70 -19.21
CA LYS A 277 -1.44 14.96 -18.46
C LYS A 277 -0.14 15.46 -17.85
N PHE A 278 0.66 14.55 -17.30
CA PHE A 278 1.85 14.87 -16.51
C PHE A 278 3.17 14.41 -17.13
N GLY A 279 3.12 13.48 -18.07
CA GLY A 279 4.31 12.86 -18.65
C GLY A 279 5.23 13.82 -19.41
N PRO A 280 6.52 13.48 -19.57
CA PRO A 280 7.15 12.26 -19.07
C PRO A 280 7.34 12.28 -17.54
N ILE A 281 7.14 11.13 -16.90
CA ILE A 281 7.41 10.92 -15.48
C ILE A 281 8.88 10.54 -15.30
N ASP A 282 9.61 11.18 -14.39
CA ASP A 282 11.03 10.90 -14.20
C ASP A 282 11.26 9.58 -13.45
N LEU A 283 10.43 9.32 -12.44
CA LEU A 283 10.42 8.08 -11.66
C LEU A 283 9.00 7.59 -11.45
N ALA A 284 8.70 6.38 -11.91
CA ALA A 284 7.45 5.70 -11.58
C ALA A 284 7.72 4.67 -10.48
N ILE A 285 7.14 4.89 -9.30
CA ILE A 285 7.08 3.94 -8.19
C ILE A 285 5.77 3.16 -8.37
N ILE A 286 5.87 1.90 -8.80
CA ILE A 286 4.71 1.09 -9.18
C ILE A 286 4.71 -0.21 -8.37
N GLU A 287 3.57 -0.58 -7.81
CA GLU A 287 3.39 -1.87 -7.16
C GLU A 287 3.72 -3.04 -8.10
N ASN A 288 4.44 -4.02 -7.59
CA ASN A 288 4.93 -5.18 -8.34
C ASN A 288 5.09 -6.35 -7.37
N GLY A 289 3.97 -6.90 -6.94
CA GLY A 289 3.93 -8.01 -6.01
C GLY A 289 2.52 -8.25 -5.50
N GLN A 290 2.32 -9.36 -4.80
CA GLN A 290 1.03 -9.80 -4.26
C GLN A 290 -0.07 -9.99 -5.31
N TYR A 291 0.32 -10.09 -6.58
CA TYR A 291 -0.61 -10.26 -7.69
C TYR A 291 -1.03 -11.72 -7.87
N ASP A 292 -2.17 -11.91 -8.51
CA ASP A 292 -2.60 -13.17 -9.10
C ASP A 292 -3.61 -12.85 -10.21
N LYS A 293 -3.75 -13.76 -11.18
CA LYS A 293 -4.77 -13.63 -12.23
C LYS A 293 -6.17 -13.57 -11.63
N ALA A 294 -6.40 -14.20 -10.49
CA ALA A 294 -7.67 -14.21 -9.78
C ALA A 294 -8.10 -12.82 -9.29
N TRP A 295 -7.18 -11.88 -9.05
CA TRP A 295 -7.49 -10.52 -8.56
C TRP A 295 -6.73 -9.42 -9.30
N ARG A 296 -6.48 -9.63 -10.59
CA ARG A 296 -5.75 -8.69 -11.46
C ARG A 296 -6.39 -7.29 -11.53
N SER A 297 -7.69 -7.16 -11.25
CA SER A 297 -8.34 -5.84 -11.23
C SER A 297 -7.81 -4.93 -10.14
N VAL A 298 -7.29 -5.48 -9.04
CA VAL A 298 -6.80 -4.71 -7.89
C VAL A 298 -5.28 -4.79 -7.69
N HIS A 299 -4.58 -5.67 -8.42
CA HIS A 299 -3.11 -5.72 -8.42
C HIS A 299 -2.54 -5.91 -9.82
N ASN A 300 -1.50 -5.13 -10.15
CA ASN A 300 -0.80 -5.25 -11.43
C ASN A 300 -0.06 -6.60 -11.56
N LEU A 301 -0.21 -7.27 -12.70
CA LEU A 301 0.73 -8.31 -13.10
C LEU A 301 2.07 -7.68 -13.56
N PRO A 302 3.20 -8.41 -13.61
CA PRO A 302 4.47 -7.85 -14.04
C PRO A 302 4.43 -7.21 -15.44
N GLU A 303 3.66 -7.78 -16.37
CA GLU A 303 3.44 -7.22 -17.71
C GLU A 303 2.64 -5.92 -17.67
N ASP A 304 1.71 -5.79 -16.72
CA ASP A 304 0.95 -4.57 -16.49
C ASP A 304 1.85 -3.46 -15.96
N VAL A 305 2.80 -3.77 -15.07
CA VAL A 305 3.80 -2.80 -14.58
C VAL A 305 4.65 -2.26 -15.73
N LEU A 306 5.08 -3.13 -16.65
CA LEU A 306 5.79 -2.70 -17.86
C LEU A 306 4.92 -1.78 -18.73
N GLN A 307 3.66 -2.13 -18.92
CA GLN A 307 2.74 -1.33 -19.73
C GLN A 307 2.45 0.02 -19.05
N ALA A 308 2.22 0.03 -17.74
CA ALA A 308 2.01 1.24 -16.95
C ALA A 308 3.22 2.19 -17.06
N ALA A 309 4.45 1.65 -16.99
CA ALA A 309 5.66 2.43 -17.19
C ALA A 309 5.72 3.07 -18.58
N LYS A 310 5.31 2.37 -19.64
CA LYS A 310 5.24 2.92 -21.02
C LYS A 310 4.19 4.01 -21.12
N ASP A 311 3.00 3.77 -20.55
CA ASP A 311 1.87 4.68 -20.60
C ASP A 311 2.14 5.98 -19.83
N LEU A 312 2.81 5.88 -18.68
CA LEU A 312 3.34 7.02 -17.91
C LEU A 312 4.49 7.75 -18.62
N LYS A 313 5.03 7.17 -19.70
CA LYS A 313 6.28 7.61 -20.35
C LYS A 313 7.41 7.75 -19.32
N ALA A 314 7.51 6.76 -18.44
CA ALA A 314 8.43 6.77 -17.32
C ALA A 314 9.88 6.67 -17.80
N LYS A 315 10.75 7.54 -17.29
CA LYS A 315 12.20 7.48 -17.56
C LYS A 315 12.90 6.42 -16.72
N SER A 316 12.31 6.04 -15.59
CA SER A 316 12.79 4.97 -14.73
C SER A 316 11.65 4.40 -13.87
N VAL A 317 11.80 3.14 -13.44
CA VAL A 317 10.81 2.44 -12.62
C VAL A 317 11.48 1.95 -11.33
N LEU A 318 10.81 2.16 -10.19
CA LEU A 318 11.09 1.51 -8.92
C LEU A 318 9.91 0.58 -8.59
N PRO A 319 10.06 -0.75 -8.72
CA PRO A 319 9.01 -1.69 -8.33
C PRO A 319 8.92 -1.76 -6.81
N VAL A 320 7.70 -1.72 -6.28
CA VAL A 320 7.41 -1.83 -4.83
C VAL A 320 6.41 -2.97 -4.56
N HIS A 321 5.80 -3.01 -3.36
CA HIS A 321 4.80 -4.02 -2.97
C HIS A 321 5.31 -5.48 -2.88
N SER A 322 6.64 -5.66 -2.86
CA SER A 322 7.31 -6.96 -2.70
C SER A 322 8.34 -6.94 -1.56
N SER A 323 8.98 -8.09 -1.34
CA SER A 323 10.20 -8.20 -0.51
C SER A 323 10.04 -7.94 0.99
N LYS A 324 8.81 -7.89 1.51
CA LYS A 324 8.55 -7.69 2.94
C LYS A 324 7.53 -8.64 3.52
N PHE A 325 6.35 -8.77 2.91
CA PHE A 325 5.26 -9.62 3.40
C PHE A 325 4.82 -10.63 2.34
N THR A 326 4.28 -11.77 2.80
CA THR A 326 3.57 -12.73 1.95
C THR A 326 2.06 -12.44 1.98
N LEU A 327 1.54 -11.85 0.91
CA LEU A 327 0.11 -11.55 0.71
C LEU A 327 -0.45 -12.20 -0.58
N GLY A 328 0.42 -12.56 -1.53
CA GLY A 328 0.11 -13.30 -2.75
C GLY A 328 0.62 -14.75 -2.74
N LYS A 329 0.41 -15.42 -3.89
CA LYS A 329 0.69 -16.86 -4.07
C LYS A 329 1.97 -17.15 -4.85
N HIS A 330 2.57 -16.14 -5.47
CA HIS A 330 3.80 -16.29 -6.24
C HIS A 330 5.02 -16.46 -5.31
N PRO A 331 6.14 -17.03 -5.80
CA PRO A 331 7.41 -16.99 -5.08
C PRO A 331 7.83 -15.56 -4.72
N TRP A 332 8.45 -15.36 -3.57
CA TRP A 332 8.76 -14.02 -3.04
C TRP A 332 9.65 -13.17 -3.97
N ASP A 333 10.54 -13.82 -4.74
CA ASP A 333 11.51 -13.22 -5.66
C ASP A 333 10.98 -13.09 -7.10
N GLU A 334 9.87 -13.75 -7.43
CA GLU A 334 9.29 -13.73 -8.78
C GLU A 334 9.03 -12.32 -9.31
N PRO A 335 8.43 -11.38 -8.54
CA PRO A 335 8.16 -10.05 -9.06
C PRO A 335 9.42 -9.29 -9.47
N LEU A 336 10.51 -9.43 -8.69
CA LEU A 336 11.79 -8.78 -8.98
C LEU A 336 12.45 -9.39 -10.23
N ILE A 337 12.38 -10.71 -10.39
CA ILE A 337 12.89 -11.41 -11.58
C ILE A 337 12.13 -10.96 -12.82
N LYS A 338 10.80 -11.01 -12.78
CA LYS A 338 9.93 -10.71 -13.93
C LYS A 338 10.08 -9.27 -14.38
N ILE A 339 10.01 -8.30 -13.47
CA ILE A 339 10.14 -6.90 -13.85
C ILE A 339 11.54 -6.57 -14.37
N TYR A 340 12.60 -7.18 -13.83
CA TYR A 340 13.95 -7.06 -14.36
C TYR A 340 14.07 -7.57 -15.79
N GLU A 341 13.53 -8.75 -16.10
CA GLU A 341 13.53 -9.31 -17.45
C GLU A 341 12.74 -8.42 -18.44
N LEU A 342 11.54 -8.01 -18.06
CA LEU A 342 10.65 -7.18 -18.87
C LEU A 342 11.25 -5.81 -19.17
N THR A 343 11.75 -5.11 -18.15
CA THR A 343 12.34 -3.76 -18.33
C THR A 343 13.65 -3.81 -19.10
N LYS A 344 14.50 -4.83 -18.86
CA LYS A 344 15.72 -5.05 -19.64
C LYS A 344 15.43 -5.26 -21.12
N ALA A 345 14.44 -6.09 -21.46
CA ALA A 345 14.04 -6.34 -22.85
C ALA A 345 13.47 -5.08 -23.54
N ASN A 346 12.92 -4.14 -22.77
CA ASN A 346 12.27 -2.92 -23.28
C ASN A 346 13.12 -1.65 -23.07
N HIS A 347 14.36 -1.77 -22.59
CA HIS A 347 15.29 -0.66 -22.34
C HIS A 347 14.74 0.43 -21.39
N ILE A 348 13.93 0.03 -20.40
CA ILE A 348 13.45 0.94 -19.36
C ILE A 348 14.40 0.81 -18.15
N PRO A 349 15.03 1.91 -17.68
CA PRO A 349 15.86 1.88 -16.48
C PRO A 349 15.07 1.42 -15.26
N LEU A 350 15.61 0.42 -14.55
CA LEU A 350 15.01 -0.17 -13.37
C LEU A 350 15.87 0.12 -12.14
N LEU A 351 15.26 0.67 -11.10
CA LEU A 351 15.87 0.89 -9.80
C LEU A 351 15.51 -0.29 -8.90
N THR A 352 16.50 -1.01 -8.39
CA THR A 352 16.29 -2.12 -7.45
C THR A 352 17.21 -1.99 -6.24
N PRO A 353 17.11 -0.89 -5.46
CA PRO A 353 17.89 -0.75 -4.23
C PRO A 353 17.60 -1.91 -3.28
N MET A 354 18.58 -2.29 -2.46
CA MET A 354 18.29 -3.05 -1.25
C MET A 354 17.43 -2.20 -0.30
N ILE A 355 16.74 -2.86 0.64
CA ILE A 355 16.02 -2.14 1.69
C ILE A 355 17.00 -1.23 2.43
N GLY A 356 16.69 0.07 2.47
CA GLY A 356 17.50 1.10 3.10
C GLY A 356 18.72 1.60 2.30
N GLU A 357 18.98 1.08 1.10
CA GLU A 357 20.00 1.62 0.20
C GLU A 357 19.54 2.99 -0.38
N ILE A 358 20.44 3.97 -0.40
CA ILE A 358 20.14 5.32 -0.92
C ILE A 358 20.12 5.29 -2.44
N VAL A 359 18.99 5.72 -3.01
CA VAL A 359 18.87 6.13 -4.41
C VAL A 359 19.11 7.64 -4.48
N TYR A 360 20.10 8.09 -5.24
CA TYR A 360 20.35 9.50 -5.50
C TYR A 360 19.55 9.92 -6.72
N LEU A 361 18.48 10.68 -6.51
CA LEU A 361 17.53 11.01 -7.57
C LEU A 361 18.20 11.85 -8.68
N ASP A 362 19.18 12.67 -8.36
CA ASP A 362 19.92 13.44 -9.37
C ASP A 362 20.82 12.56 -10.26
N HIS A 363 21.13 11.33 -9.85
CA HIS A 363 22.03 10.42 -10.54
C HIS A 363 21.29 9.34 -11.35
N ARG A 364 20.74 9.71 -12.51
CA ARG A 364 19.90 8.82 -13.35
C ARG A 364 20.58 7.56 -13.92
N LYS A 365 21.90 7.42 -13.82
CA LYS A 365 22.68 6.26 -14.34
C LYS A 365 23.15 5.31 -13.24
N GLN A 366 22.59 5.40 -12.04
CA GLN A 366 22.89 4.46 -10.97
C GLN A 366 22.57 3.02 -11.38
N LEU A 367 23.46 2.10 -11.02
CA LEU A 367 23.27 0.67 -11.21
C LEU A 367 22.96 0.02 -9.88
N PHE A 368 21.96 -0.85 -9.88
CA PHE A 368 21.55 -1.60 -8.71
C PHE A 368 21.86 -3.07 -8.88
N LYS A 369 22.25 -3.72 -7.78
CA LYS A 369 22.48 -5.16 -7.78
C LYS A 369 21.14 -5.89 -7.84
N GLN A 370 21.14 -7.05 -8.48
CA GLN A 370 20.04 -8.00 -8.36
C GLN A 370 20.18 -8.76 -7.03
N TRP A 371 20.02 -8.05 -5.93
CA TRP A 371 20.33 -8.52 -4.57
C TRP A 371 19.50 -9.74 -4.14
N TRP A 372 18.37 -10.01 -4.80
CA TRP A 372 17.54 -11.19 -4.58
C TRP A 372 18.15 -12.48 -5.13
N ARG A 373 19.11 -12.39 -6.07
CA ARG A 373 19.74 -13.58 -6.66
C ARG A 373 20.55 -14.34 -5.61
N GLY A 374 20.19 -15.60 -5.39
CA GLY A 374 20.89 -16.51 -4.49
C GLY A 374 20.34 -16.53 -3.06
N ILE A 375 19.35 -15.68 -2.75
CA ILE A 375 18.53 -15.77 -1.53
C ILE A 375 17.49 -16.88 -1.76
N LYS A 376 17.38 -17.81 -0.82
CA LYS A 376 16.50 -18.98 -0.97
C LYS A 376 15.06 -18.68 -0.57
#